data_AF-A0A8T7A0T1-F1
#
_entry.id   AF-A0A8T7A0T1-F1
#
_cell.length_a   1.000
_cell.length_b   1.000
_cell.length_c   1.000
_cell.angle_alpha   90.00
_cell.angle_beta   90.00
_cell.angle_gamma   90.00
#
_symmetry.space_group_name_H-M   'P 1'
#
loop_
_entity.id
_entity.type
_entity.pdbx_description
1 polymer ?
#
loop_
_entity_poly.entity_id
_entity_poly.type
_entity_poly.pdbx_seq_one_letter_code
_entity_poly.pdbx_strand_id
1 'polypeptide(L)'
;MKNRRNYYQILHVQADAPKEVIRSSYQTMMQKLKMHPDLGGRHDEAAVVNEAYSVLMNDTARAEYDTNLSSNPNVKQRAKNTNPSTTPIRQNKKNFHAYNKQQCAFCNTQHNMGNNIGPDDVCPKCDSPVFPAKKQTEKVCGKRTIQRINKEWTVRFYNSWPNAEAHIGKTKNVSLNGMQLITPELLDINQLVKIMSSELDTVANVVNRQLGSNEKTVEWSYGLEFLTLRFHQAHGTFISLAI
;
A
#
# COMPACT_ATOMS: atom_id res chain seq x y z
N MET A 1 30.19 -11.86 21.38
CA MET A 1 28.99 -11.23 21.99
C MET A 1 27.80 -11.54 21.10
N LYS A 2 26.77 -12.25 21.58
CA LYS A 2 25.58 -12.53 20.74
C LYS A 2 24.81 -11.24 20.51
N ASN A 3 24.69 -10.81 19.27
CA ASN A 3 23.88 -9.64 18.92
C ASN A 3 22.42 -9.92 19.33
N ARG A 4 21.80 -8.99 20.06
CA ARG A 4 20.40 -9.10 20.50
C ARG A 4 19.39 -8.77 19.39
N ARG A 5 19.86 -8.24 18.26
CA ARG A 5 19.02 -7.91 17.10
C ARG A 5 18.73 -9.17 16.27
N ASN A 6 17.51 -9.27 15.78
CA ASN A 6 17.09 -10.36 14.90
C ASN A 6 17.83 -10.27 13.55
N TYR A 7 18.25 -11.39 12.97
CA TYR A 7 18.91 -11.44 11.66
C TYR A 7 18.06 -10.83 10.54
N TYR A 8 16.72 -10.97 10.59
CA TYR A 8 15.82 -10.30 9.66
C TYR A 8 15.89 -8.77 9.78
N GLN A 9 16.00 -8.26 11.02
CA GLN A 9 16.14 -6.83 11.28
C GLN A 9 17.52 -6.31 10.88
N ILE A 10 18.58 -7.10 11.10
CA ILE A 10 19.94 -6.78 10.68
C ILE A 10 20.02 -6.62 9.17
N LEU A 11 19.34 -7.49 8.40
CA LEU A 11 19.30 -7.39 6.94
C LEU A 11 18.18 -6.49 6.40
N HIS A 12 17.42 -5.80 7.26
CA HIS A 12 16.28 -4.96 6.86
C HIS A 12 15.27 -5.69 5.94
N VAL A 13 15.02 -6.96 6.19
CA VAL A 13 14.06 -7.80 5.44
C VAL A 13 12.99 -8.37 6.38
N GLN A 14 11.86 -8.77 5.80
CA GLN A 14 10.79 -9.45 6.53
C GLN A 14 11.09 -10.95 6.69
N ALA A 15 10.43 -11.60 7.66
CA ALA A 15 10.62 -13.04 7.92
C ALA A 15 10.16 -13.93 6.75
N ASP A 16 9.26 -13.45 5.89
CA ASP A 16 8.80 -14.11 4.67
C ASP A 16 9.62 -13.77 3.42
N ALA A 17 10.73 -13.02 3.57
CA ALA A 17 11.53 -12.58 2.44
C ALA A 17 12.15 -13.76 1.67
N PRO A 18 12.05 -13.78 0.32
CA PRO A 18 12.70 -14.77 -0.52
C PRO A 18 14.21 -14.52 -0.60
N LYS A 19 14.99 -15.55 -1.01
CA LYS A 19 16.46 -15.51 -0.99
C LYS A 19 17.05 -14.40 -1.85
N GLU A 20 16.39 -14.05 -2.95
CA GLU A 20 16.79 -12.98 -3.85
C GLU A 20 16.76 -11.62 -3.15
N VAL A 21 15.76 -11.40 -2.29
CA VAL A 21 15.62 -10.16 -1.49
C VAL A 21 16.71 -10.10 -0.42
N ILE A 22 16.99 -11.22 0.25
CA ILE A 22 18.05 -11.35 1.24
C ILE A 22 19.43 -11.04 0.61
N ARG A 23 19.71 -11.61 -0.57
CA ARG A 23 20.94 -11.35 -1.35
C ARG A 23 21.05 -9.89 -1.80
N SER A 24 19.98 -9.33 -2.33
CA SER A 24 19.95 -7.93 -2.79
C SER A 24 20.18 -6.94 -1.64
N SER A 25 19.56 -7.19 -0.49
CA SER A 25 19.76 -6.37 0.71
C SER A 25 21.21 -6.43 1.17
N TYR A 26 21.77 -7.64 1.31
CA TYR A 26 23.17 -7.86 1.68
C TYR A 26 24.15 -7.11 0.77
N GLN A 27 24.00 -7.25 -0.55
CA GLN A 27 24.84 -6.55 -1.54
C GLN A 27 24.73 -5.04 -1.41
N THR A 28 23.51 -4.52 -1.20
CA THR A 28 23.28 -3.09 -1.02
C THR A 28 23.98 -2.56 0.22
N MET A 29 23.90 -3.25 1.35
CA MET A 29 24.58 -2.86 2.60
C MET A 29 26.10 -2.90 2.45
N MET A 30 26.64 -4.01 1.94
CA MET A 30 28.10 -4.19 1.83
C MET A 30 28.74 -3.26 0.81
N GLN A 31 28.12 -3.06 -0.34
CA GLN A 31 28.74 -2.35 -1.47
C GLN A 31 28.24 -0.90 -1.58
N LYS A 32 26.92 -0.68 -1.60
CA LYS A 32 26.35 0.65 -1.87
C LYS A 32 26.38 1.54 -0.63
N LEU A 33 26.09 0.97 0.54
CA LEU A 33 26.19 1.66 1.82
C LEU A 33 27.60 1.58 2.44
N LYS A 34 28.56 0.99 1.71
CA LYS A 34 29.98 0.92 2.08
C LYS A 34 30.23 0.35 3.48
N MET A 35 29.42 -0.61 3.92
CA MET A 35 29.60 -1.26 5.22
C MET A 35 30.76 -2.26 5.24
N HIS A 36 31.32 -2.61 4.08
CA HIS A 36 32.50 -3.48 4.00
C HIS A 36 33.74 -2.80 4.60
N PRO A 37 34.60 -3.50 5.37
CA PRO A 37 35.83 -2.93 5.95
C PRO A 37 36.73 -2.27 4.91
N ASP A 38 36.87 -2.90 3.73
CA ASP A 38 37.69 -2.36 2.63
C ASP A 38 37.13 -1.06 2.02
N LEU A 39 35.85 -0.74 2.26
CA LEU A 39 35.19 0.47 1.75
C LEU A 39 34.99 1.55 2.84
N GLY A 40 35.62 1.37 4.01
CA GLY A 40 35.54 2.30 5.14
C GLY A 40 34.46 1.94 6.18
N GLY A 41 33.84 0.77 6.07
CA GLY A 41 32.92 0.25 7.07
C GLY A 41 33.62 -0.33 8.30
N ARG A 42 32.86 -0.53 9.38
CA ARG A 42 33.42 -1.15 10.59
C ARG A 42 33.38 -2.68 10.48
N HIS A 43 34.49 -3.33 10.80
CA HIS A 43 34.63 -4.79 10.70
C HIS A 43 33.65 -5.55 11.60
N ASP A 44 33.31 -5.00 12.77
CA ASP A 44 32.35 -5.59 13.71
C ASP A 44 30.92 -5.57 13.15
N GLU A 45 30.50 -4.48 12.52
CA GLU A 45 29.18 -4.38 11.88
C GLU A 45 29.08 -5.27 10.63
N ALA A 46 30.14 -5.32 9.82
CA ALA A 46 30.20 -6.19 8.66
C ALA A 46 30.10 -7.68 9.05
N ALA A 47 30.79 -8.09 10.12
CA ALA A 47 30.74 -9.47 10.61
C ALA A 47 29.32 -9.91 11.00
N VAL A 48 28.57 -9.02 11.67
CA VAL A 48 27.17 -9.27 12.05
C VAL A 48 26.27 -9.43 10.82
N VAL A 49 26.46 -8.60 9.80
CA VAL A 49 25.68 -8.66 8.55
C VAL A 49 26.02 -9.93 7.76
N ASN A 50 27.30 -10.34 7.74
CA ASN A 50 27.75 -11.59 7.12
C ASN A 50 27.15 -12.81 7.83
N GLU A 51 27.15 -12.81 9.16
CA GLU A 51 26.54 -13.86 9.98
C GLU A 51 25.04 -13.98 9.66
N ALA A 52 24.29 -12.87 9.71
CA ALA A 52 22.87 -12.85 9.39
C ALA A 52 22.57 -13.35 7.97
N TYR A 53 23.38 -12.95 6.99
CA TYR A 53 23.25 -13.40 5.60
C TYR A 53 23.49 -14.89 5.45
N SER A 54 24.54 -15.43 6.10
CA SER A 54 24.87 -16.86 6.04
C SER A 54 23.76 -17.76 6.59
N VAL A 55 23.13 -17.35 7.69
CA VAL A 55 22.04 -18.09 8.33
C VAL A 55 20.76 -18.01 7.49
N LEU A 56 20.40 -16.82 6.98
CA LEU A 56 19.13 -16.63 6.28
C LEU A 56 19.13 -17.14 4.82
N MET A 57 20.31 -17.34 4.22
CA MET A 57 20.43 -17.92 2.87
C MET A 57 20.36 -19.45 2.84
N ASN A 58 20.65 -20.12 3.96
CA ASN A 58 20.58 -21.56 4.08
C ASN A 58 19.22 -21.96 4.68
N ASP A 59 18.44 -22.77 3.97
CA ASP A 59 17.08 -23.15 4.39
C ASP A 59 17.06 -23.91 5.72
N THR A 60 18.02 -24.80 5.95
CA THR A 60 18.07 -25.58 7.20
C THR A 60 18.45 -24.68 8.38
N ALA A 61 19.47 -23.84 8.20
CA ALA A 61 19.91 -22.89 9.23
C ALA A 61 18.83 -21.84 9.53
N ARG A 62 18.09 -21.38 8.52
CA ARG A 62 16.97 -20.44 8.68
C ARG A 62 15.83 -21.07 9.46
N ALA A 63 15.45 -22.32 9.14
CA ALA A 63 14.41 -23.03 9.88
C ALA A 63 14.79 -23.28 11.35
N GLU A 64 16.03 -23.67 11.61
CA GLU A 64 16.57 -23.81 12.97
C GLU A 64 16.57 -22.47 13.72
N TYR A 65 16.97 -21.38 13.05
CA TYR A 65 16.94 -20.04 13.61
C TYR A 65 15.52 -19.61 13.98
N ASP A 66 14.54 -19.82 13.11
CA ASP A 66 13.13 -19.48 13.34
C ASP A 66 12.52 -20.30 14.49
N THR A 67 12.90 -21.57 14.59
CA THR A 67 12.50 -22.46 15.69
C THR A 67 13.06 -21.96 17.03
N ASN A 68 14.33 -21.55 17.06
CA ASN A 68 14.96 -21.00 18.26
C ASN A 68 14.38 -19.61 18.64
N LEU A 69 14.00 -18.80 17.65
CA LEU A 69 13.38 -17.49 17.86
C LEU A 69 12.00 -17.61 18.53
N SER A 70 11.20 -18.60 18.13
CA SER A 70 9.87 -18.86 18.71
C SER A 70 9.90 -19.55 20.08
N SER A 71 11.00 -20.24 20.39
CA SER A 71 11.24 -20.95 21.65
C SER A 71 11.77 -20.06 22.78
N ASN A 72 12.17 -18.82 22.48
CA ASN A 72 12.68 -17.89 23.48
C ASN A 72 11.53 -17.25 24.28
N PRO A 73 11.37 -17.57 25.59
CA PRO A 73 10.22 -17.11 26.39
C PRO A 73 10.16 -15.59 26.57
N ASN A 74 11.27 -14.87 26.31
CA ASN A 74 11.34 -13.40 26.38
C ASN A 74 10.62 -12.67 25.24
N VAL A 75 10.28 -13.33 24.13
CA VAL A 75 9.47 -12.72 23.05
C VAL A 75 7.96 -12.90 23.32
N LYS A 76 7.57 -13.94 24.08
CA LYS A 76 6.17 -14.16 24.49
C LYS A 76 5.69 -13.17 25.56
N GLN A 77 6.58 -12.48 26.27
CA GLN A 77 6.20 -11.49 27.30
C GLN A 77 5.90 -10.08 26.75
N ARG A 78 6.46 -9.67 25.59
CA ARG A 78 6.05 -8.40 24.95
C ARG A 78 4.69 -8.47 24.25
N ALA A 79 4.15 -9.67 24.05
CA ALA A 79 2.77 -9.87 23.59
C ALA A 79 1.76 -10.05 24.74
N LYS A 80 2.20 -10.09 26.01
CA LYS A 80 1.34 -10.41 27.17
C LYS A 80 1.28 -9.35 28.28
N ASN A 81 2.06 -8.26 28.19
CA ASN A 81 1.98 -7.11 29.11
C ASN A 81 1.26 -5.91 28.48
N THR A 82 0.03 -6.11 28.02
CA THR A 82 -0.99 -5.05 28.00
C THR A 82 -2.12 -5.50 28.89
N ASN A 83 -2.19 -4.92 30.10
CA ASN A 83 -3.25 -5.18 31.06
C ASN A 83 -4.64 -4.97 30.40
N PRO A 84 -5.62 -5.88 30.65
CA PRO A 84 -6.99 -5.82 30.16
C PRO A 84 -7.84 -4.84 31.00
N SER A 85 -7.36 -3.59 31.12
CA SER A 85 -8.07 -2.49 31.77
C SER A 85 -8.07 -1.28 30.86
N THR A 86 -8.58 -1.50 29.66
CA THR A 86 -9.32 -0.47 28.95
C THR A 86 -10.48 -1.25 28.40
N THR A 87 -11.68 -0.87 28.82
CA THR A 87 -12.92 -1.08 28.07
C THR A 87 -12.57 -1.20 26.60
N PRO A 88 -13.12 -2.16 25.83
CA PRO A 88 -12.90 -2.15 24.42
C PRO A 88 -13.48 -0.81 23.96
N ILE A 89 -12.61 0.18 23.75
CA ILE A 89 -12.80 1.15 22.71
C ILE A 89 -12.90 0.21 21.51
N ARG A 90 -14.16 -0.14 21.21
CA ARG A 90 -14.61 -0.52 19.89
C ARG A 90 -13.96 0.54 19.03
N GLN A 91 -12.75 0.23 18.54
CA GLN A 91 -12.26 0.80 17.32
C GLN A 91 -13.40 0.47 16.40
N ASN A 92 -14.20 1.49 16.13
CA ASN A 92 -15.12 1.55 15.03
C ASN A 92 -14.20 1.34 13.82
N LYS A 93 -13.82 0.07 13.57
CA LYS A 93 -13.71 -0.50 12.26
C LYS A 93 -15.09 -0.23 11.67
N LYS A 94 -15.33 1.02 11.24
CA LYS A 94 -16.39 1.34 10.31
C LYS A 94 -16.01 0.54 9.09
N ASN A 95 -16.59 -0.65 9.06
CA ASN A 95 -16.77 -1.55 7.95
C ASN A 95 -15.76 -1.34 6.83
N PHE A 96 -14.60 -2.01 6.93
CA PHE A 96 -14.11 -2.68 5.73
C PHE A 96 -15.18 -3.73 5.38
N HIS A 97 -16.26 -3.28 4.74
CA HIS A 97 -17.22 -4.19 4.11
C HIS A 97 -16.36 -5.04 3.18
N ALA A 98 -16.17 -6.31 3.52
CA ALA A 98 -15.72 -7.30 2.57
C ALA A 98 -16.53 -7.05 1.29
N TYR A 99 -15.84 -6.69 0.20
CA TYR A 99 -16.43 -6.15 -1.02
C TYR A 99 -17.66 -6.98 -1.39
N ASN A 100 -18.84 -6.46 -1.05
CA ASN A 100 -20.09 -7.13 -1.32
C ASN A 100 -20.50 -6.72 -2.72
N LYS A 101 -20.36 -7.64 -3.67
CA LYS A 101 -20.71 -7.44 -5.08
C LYS A 101 -22.14 -6.94 -5.29
N GLN A 102 -23.02 -7.05 -4.29
CA GLN A 102 -24.41 -6.60 -4.37
C GLN A 102 -24.64 -5.19 -3.81
N GLN A 103 -23.57 -4.46 -3.43
CA GLN A 103 -23.68 -3.11 -2.86
C GLN A 103 -22.65 -2.17 -3.47
N CYS A 104 -22.99 -0.89 -3.57
CA CYS A 104 -22.06 0.14 -4.02
C CYS A 104 -21.02 0.41 -2.92
N ALA A 105 -19.73 0.39 -3.27
CA ALA A 105 -18.66 0.67 -2.32
C ALA A 105 -18.68 2.08 -1.73
N PHE A 106 -19.31 3.05 -2.41
CA PHE A 106 -19.32 4.46 -1.98
C PHE A 106 -20.59 4.82 -1.20
N CYS A 107 -21.76 4.63 -1.79
CA CYS A 107 -23.04 5.04 -1.17
C CYS A 107 -23.79 3.90 -0.47
N ASN A 108 -23.24 2.68 -0.45
CA ASN A 108 -23.86 1.47 0.12
C ASN A 108 -25.22 1.08 -0.47
N THR A 109 -25.62 1.64 -1.62
CA THR A 109 -26.86 1.26 -2.29
C THR A 109 -26.79 -0.18 -2.76
N GLN A 110 -27.77 -0.98 -2.40
CA GLN A 110 -27.94 -2.33 -2.90
C GLN A 110 -28.25 -2.31 -4.39
N HIS A 111 -27.56 -3.15 -5.16
CA HIS A 111 -27.80 -3.33 -6.59
C HIS A 111 -27.81 -4.82 -6.91
N ASN A 112 -28.72 -5.23 -7.80
CA ASN A 112 -28.92 -6.63 -8.16
C ASN A 112 -28.01 -7.08 -9.33
N MET A 113 -26.86 -6.43 -9.52
CA MET A 113 -25.97 -6.72 -10.66
C MET A 113 -25.20 -8.05 -10.49
N GLY A 114 -25.14 -8.59 -9.27
CA GLY A 114 -24.68 -9.95 -9.01
C GLY A 114 -23.27 -10.24 -9.57
N ASN A 115 -23.17 -11.26 -10.43
CA ASN A 115 -21.91 -11.65 -11.09
C ASN A 115 -21.71 -10.99 -12.47
N ASN A 116 -22.70 -10.27 -13.00
CA ASN A 116 -22.69 -9.72 -14.36
C ASN A 116 -22.26 -8.24 -14.39
N ILE A 117 -21.37 -7.83 -13.48
CA ILE A 117 -20.87 -6.46 -13.43
C ILE A 117 -19.83 -6.28 -14.55
N GLY A 118 -20.15 -5.45 -15.53
CA GLY A 118 -19.28 -5.03 -16.62
C GLY A 118 -18.41 -3.82 -16.25
N PRO A 119 -17.34 -3.53 -17.03
CA PRO A 119 -16.41 -2.43 -16.77
C PRO A 119 -17.03 -1.03 -16.75
N ASP A 120 -18.14 -0.85 -17.48
CA ASP A 120 -18.83 0.43 -17.62
C ASP A 120 -20.00 0.60 -16.65
N ASP A 121 -20.30 -0.41 -15.84
CA ASP A 121 -21.43 -0.38 -14.92
C ASP A 121 -21.20 0.60 -13.76
N VAL A 122 -22.25 1.36 -13.47
CA VAL A 122 -22.28 2.38 -12.42
C VAL A 122 -23.44 2.16 -11.46
N CYS A 123 -23.29 2.67 -10.25
CA CYS A 123 -24.32 2.64 -9.24
C CYS A 123 -25.48 3.56 -9.65
N PRO A 124 -26.74 3.08 -9.65
CA PRO A 124 -27.89 3.88 -10.09
C PRO A 124 -28.27 5.04 -9.17
N LYS A 125 -27.69 5.12 -7.96
CA LYS A 125 -27.99 6.19 -6.98
C LYS A 125 -26.94 7.30 -6.96
N CYS A 126 -25.68 6.94 -7.21
CA CYS A 126 -24.56 7.86 -7.00
C CYS A 126 -23.58 7.89 -8.16
N ASP A 127 -23.86 7.18 -9.25
CA ASP A 127 -23.02 7.07 -10.45
C ASP A 127 -21.59 6.63 -10.18
N SER A 128 -21.30 6.07 -9.00
CA SER A 128 -19.99 5.49 -8.71
C SER A 128 -19.80 4.22 -9.52
N PRO A 129 -18.62 4.02 -10.14
CA PRO A 129 -18.33 2.76 -10.83
C PRO A 129 -18.41 1.60 -9.84
N VAL A 130 -19.00 0.49 -10.28
CA VAL A 130 -19.15 -0.72 -9.45
C VAL A 130 -18.16 -1.81 -9.83
N PHE A 131 -17.57 -1.74 -11.02
CA PHE A 131 -16.60 -2.72 -11.49
C PHE A 131 -15.31 -2.67 -10.64
N PRO A 132 -14.90 -3.80 -10.04
CA PRO A 132 -13.72 -3.81 -9.17
C PRO A 132 -12.44 -3.53 -9.95
N ALA A 133 -11.57 -2.69 -9.37
CA ALA A 133 -10.27 -2.41 -9.95
C ALA A 133 -9.43 -3.70 -9.96
N LYS A 134 -8.80 -4.02 -11.10
CA LYS A 134 -7.90 -5.18 -11.19
C LYS A 134 -6.70 -4.95 -10.29
N LYS A 135 -6.61 -5.66 -9.16
CA LYS A 135 -5.39 -5.70 -8.35
C LYS A 135 -4.35 -6.50 -9.09
N GLN A 136 -3.42 -5.84 -9.77
CA GLN A 136 -2.21 -6.51 -10.21
C GLN A 136 -1.39 -6.81 -8.96
N THR A 137 -1.33 -8.09 -8.56
CA THR A 137 -0.50 -8.57 -7.46
C THR A 137 0.97 -8.30 -7.79
N GLU A 138 1.49 -7.20 -7.27
CA GLU A 138 2.90 -6.86 -7.25
C GLU A 138 3.63 -7.80 -6.28
N LYS A 139 4.06 -8.98 -6.76
CA LYS A 139 5.09 -9.78 -6.07
C LYS A 139 6.36 -9.84 -6.91
N VAL A 140 7.06 -8.70 -6.98
CA VAL A 140 8.51 -8.68 -7.09
C VAL A 140 9.05 -7.56 -6.18
N CYS A 141 9.75 -7.97 -5.12
CA CYS A 141 10.73 -7.21 -4.34
C CYS A 141 10.69 -5.67 -4.47
N GLY A 142 9.85 -5.02 -3.66
CA GLY A 142 10.05 -3.64 -3.20
C GLY A 142 10.11 -2.53 -4.26
N LYS A 143 9.87 -2.84 -5.55
CA LYS A 143 9.78 -1.89 -6.64
C LYS A 143 8.45 -2.10 -7.35
N ARG A 144 7.70 -1.02 -7.51
CA ARG A 144 6.50 -1.03 -8.36
C ARG A 144 6.97 -1.27 -9.80
N THR A 145 6.49 -2.35 -10.42
CA THR A 145 6.73 -2.62 -11.84
C THR A 145 5.77 -1.81 -12.72
N ILE A 146 4.64 -1.35 -12.16
CA ILE A 146 3.70 -0.48 -12.87
C ILE A 146 4.30 0.91 -12.98
N GLN A 147 4.60 1.33 -14.22
CA GLN A 147 4.98 2.72 -14.49
C GLN A 147 3.81 3.63 -14.08
N ARG A 148 4.03 4.41 -13.02
CA ARG A 148 3.16 5.54 -12.72
C ARG A 148 3.37 6.55 -13.83
N ILE A 149 2.33 6.75 -14.64
CA ILE A 149 2.40 7.79 -15.65
C ILE A 149 2.14 9.10 -14.90
N ASN A 150 3.10 10.01 -14.99
CA ASN A 150 2.90 11.37 -14.52
C ASN A 150 1.87 12.01 -15.45
N LYS A 151 0.64 12.16 -14.96
CA LYS A 151 -0.45 12.82 -15.66
C LYS A 151 -1.17 13.67 -14.64
N GLU A 152 -1.20 14.96 -14.92
CA GLU A 152 -1.89 15.94 -14.12
C GLU A 152 -3.27 16.20 -14.74
N TRP A 153 -4.30 15.68 -14.07
CA TRP A 153 -5.69 15.92 -14.41
C TRP A 153 -6.34 16.71 -13.30
N THR A 154 -7.15 17.70 -13.67
CA THR A 154 -8.08 18.32 -12.73
C THR A 154 -9.25 17.38 -12.56
N VAL A 155 -9.49 16.95 -11.33
CA VAL A 155 -10.53 15.97 -11.00
C VAL A 155 -11.53 16.56 -10.01
N ARG A 156 -12.78 16.13 -10.11
CA ARG A 156 -13.80 16.38 -9.09
C ARG A 156 -13.88 15.20 -8.17
N PHE A 157 -13.94 15.44 -6.86
CA PHE A 157 -14.08 14.36 -5.90
C PHE A 157 -15.14 14.65 -4.83
N TYR A 158 -15.71 13.58 -4.30
CA TYR A 158 -16.73 13.60 -3.26
C TYR A 158 -16.26 12.74 -2.10
N ASN A 159 -16.35 13.28 -0.90
CA ASN A 159 -15.94 12.64 0.35
C ASN A 159 -17.13 12.03 1.13
N SER A 160 -18.35 12.27 0.65
CA SER A 160 -19.62 11.75 1.17
C SER A 160 -20.70 11.76 0.05
N TRP A 161 -21.87 11.19 0.31
CA TRP A 161 -23.04 11.17 -0.59
C TRP A 161 -24.31 11.04 0.26
N PRO A 162 -25.48 11.61 -0.10
CA PRO A 162 -25.86 12.30 -1.34
C PRO A 162 -25.66 13.82 -1.38
N ASN A 163 -25.59 14.49 -0.24
CA ASN A 163 -25.58 15.97 -0.18
C ASN A 163 -24.16 16.55 -0.04
N ALA A 164 -23.18 15.95 -0.72
CA ALA A 164 -21.79 16.38 -0.63
C ALA A 164 -21.45 17.36 -1.73
N GLU A 165 -20.78 18.45 -1.37
CA GLU A 165 -20.22 19.37 -2.35
C GLU A 165 -19.06 18.69 -3.11
N ALA A 166 -18.97 19.00 -4.40
CA ALA A 166 -17.89 18.53 -5.24
C ALA A 166 -16.64 19.35 -4.94
N HIS A 167 -15.58 18.68 -4.51
CA HIS A 167 -14.29 19.31 -4.27
C HIS A 167 -13.41 19.17 -5.51
N ILE A 168 -12.49 20.11 -5.69
CA ILE A 168 -11.56 20.09 -6.82
C ILE A 168 -10.19 19.65 -6.31
N GLY A 169 -9.55 18.75 -7.05
CA GLY A 169 -8.18 18.33 -6.81
C GLY A 169 -7.41 18.12 -8.10
N LYS A 170 -6.11 17.92 -7.98
CA LYS A 170 -5.21 17.61 -9.09
C LYS A 170 -4.60 16.24 -8.90
N THR A 171 -4.51 15.45 -9.96
CA THR A 171 -3.73 14.20 -9.93
C THR A 171 -2.26 14.48 -10.26
N LYS A 172 -1.35 13.62 -9.82
CA LYS A 172 0.08 13.71 -10.18
C LYS A 172 0.65 12.40 -10.70
N ASN A 173 0.28 11.28 -10.10
CA ASN A 173 0.79 9.96 -10.48
C ASN A 173 -0.38 8.99 -10.58
N VAL A 174 -0.70 8.51 -11.79
CA VAL A 174 -1.81 7.56 -12.02
C VAL A 174 -1.24 6.19 -12.40
N SER A 175 -1.82 5.13 -11.84
CA SER A 175 -1.49 3.72 -12.09
C SER A 175 -2.77 2.88 -12.11
N LEU A 176 -2.68 1.59 -12.46
CA LEU A 176 -3.84 0.69 -12.43
C LEU A 176 -4.37 0.40 -11.01
N ASN A 177 -3.52 0.54 -9.99
CA ASN A 177 -3.87 0.24 -8.60
C ASN A 177 -4.29 1.48 -7.80
N GLY A 178 -4.05 2.70 -8.32
CA GLY A 178 -4.24 3.90 -7.55
C GLY A 178 -3.67 5.16 -8.17
N MET A 179 -3.87 6.29 -7.48
CA MET A 179 -3.35 7.59 -7.90
C MET A 179 -2.88 8.45 -6.72
N GLN A 180 -2.18 9.54 -7.03
CA GLN A 180 -1.89 10.61 -6.08
C GLN A 180 -2.81 11.80 -6.34
N LEU A 181 -3.57 12.22 -5.33
CA LEU A 181 -4.46 13.38 -5.36
C LEU A 181 -3.84 14.52 -4.55
N ILE A 182 -3.89 15.73 -5.08
CA ILE A 182 -3.45 16.97 -4.43
C ILE A 182 -4.67 17.85 -4.26
N THR A 183 -4.96 18.26 -3.02
CA THR A 183 -6.10 19.11 -2.70
C THR A 183 -5.83 19.87 -1.39
N PRO A 184 -6.33 21.09 -1.21
CA PRO A 184 -6.30 21.78 0.07
C PRO A 184 -7.21 21.11 1.11
N GLU A 185 -8.16 20.28 0.67
CA GLU A 185 -9.11 19.62 1.56
C GLU A 185 -8.45 18.59 2.48
N LEU A 186 -8.95 18.55 3.71
CA LEU A 186 -8.50 17.57 4.70
C LEU A 186 -9.30 16.27 4.54
N LEU A 187 -8.60 15.20 4.17
CA LEU A 187 -9.14 13.84 4.08
C LEU A 187 -8.49 12.95 5.15
N ASP A 188 -9.27 12.03 5.66
CA ASP A 188 -8.83 11.05 6.65
C ASP A 188 -8.27 9.78 6.01
N ILE A 189 -7.30 9.16 6.67
CA ILE A 189 -6.79 7.85 6.26
C ILE A 189 -7.91 6.82 6.42
N ASN A 190 -8.06 5.94 5.44
CA ASN A 190 -9.15 4.99 5.25
C ASN A 190 -10.51 5.61 4.90
N GLN A 191 -10.54 6.89 4.52
CA GLN A 191 -11.74 7.49 3.98
C GLN A 191 -11.94 7.06 2.53
N LEU A 192 -13.21 6.81 2.17
CA LEU A 192 -13.60 6.55 0.79
C LEU A 192 -13.88 7.86 0.08
N VAL A 193 -13.32 7.99 -1.11
CA VAL A 193 -13.57 9.12 -2.01
C VAL A 193 -14.04 8.62 -3.36
N LYS A 194 -15.07 9.25 -3.90
CA LYS A 194 -15.46 9.10 -5.31
C LYS A 194 -14.73 10.16 -6.10
N ILE A 195 -14.05 9.77 -7.18
CA ILE A 195 -13.40 10.68 -8.11
C ILE A 195 -14.06 10.54 -9.47
N MET A 196 -14.31 11.68 -10.10
CA MET A 196 -14.84 11.78 -11.45
C MET A 196 -13.97 12.69 -12.29
N SER A 197 -13.57 12.21 -13.47
CA SER A 197 -12.80 12.97 -14.45
C SER A 197 -13.21 12.63 -15.88
N SER A 198 -12.65 13.34 -16.86
CA SER A 198 -12.85 13.04 -18.27
C SER A 198 -12.25 11.69 -18.71
N GLU A 199 -11.28 11.18 -17.95
CA GLU A 199 -10.46 10.01 -18.31
C GLU A 199 -10.89 8.76 -17.55
N LEU A 200 -11.30 8.92 -16.29
CA LEU A 200 -11.72 7.81 -15.45
C LEU A 200 -12.71 8.25 -14.36
N ASP A 201 -13.49 7.29 -13.90
CA ASP A 201 -14.23 7.37 -12.65
C ASP A 201 -13.72 6.28 -11.72
N THR A 202 -13.62 6.58 -10.42
CA THR A 202 -13.17 5.60 -9.43
C THR A 202 -13.77 5.85 -8.05
N VAL A 203 -13.99 4.78 -7.29
CA VAL A 203 -14.10 4.83 -5.84
C VAL A 203 -12.77 4.37 -5.28
N ALA A 204 -12.14 5.20 -4.45
CA ALA A 204 -10.81 4.97 -3.94
C ALA A 204 -10.76 5.12 -2.42
N ASN A 205 -9.83 4.40 -1.79
CA ASN A 205 -9.51 4.51 -0.38
C ASN A 205 -8.27 5.38 -0.18
N VAL A 206 -8.32 6.30 0.78
CA VAL A 206 -7.14 7.10 1.18
C VAL A 206 -6.19 6.23 2.00
N VAL A 207 -5.05 5.86 1.42
CA VAL A 207 -4.06 4.97 2.07
C VAL A 207 -2.88 5.71 2.68
N ASN A 208 -2.61 6.94 2.23
CA ASN A 208 -1.51 7.75 2.72
C ASN A 208 -1.88 9.24 2.64
N ARG A 209 -1.36 10.04 3.58
CA ARG A 209 -1.47 11.50 3.60
C ARG A 209 -0.10 12.10 3.85
N GLN A 210 0.29 13.07 3.02
CA GLN A 210 1.53 13.82 3.12
C GLN A 210 1.23 15.30 3.02
N LEU A 211 1.94 16.12 3.79
CA LEU A 211 1.84 17.56 3.69
C LEU A 211 2.71 18.05 2.53
N GLY A 212 2.11 18.75 1.58
CA GLY A 212 2.78 19.48 0.52
C GLY A 212 2.87 20.95 0.89
N SER A 213 4.07 21.43 1.22
CA SER A 213 4.30 22.87 1.36
C SER A 213 4.63 23.45 -0.01
N ASN A 214 3.68 24.13 -0.65
CA ASN A 214 3.98 25.05 -1.73
C ASN A 214 4.14 26.46 -1.12
N GLU A 215 5.03 27.28 -1.68
CA GLU A 215 5.47 28.58 -1.12
C GLU A 215 4.34 29.59 -0.81
N LYS A 216 3.09 29.31 -1.22
CA LYS A 216 1.92 30.20 -1.06
C LYS A 216 0.67 29.54 -0.46
N THR A 217 0.56 28.21 -0.42
CA THR A 217 -0.64 27.50 0.06
C THR A 217 -0.29 26.15 0.70
N VAL A 218 -1.01 25.79 1.77
CA VAL A 218 -0.92 24.45 2.38
C VAL A 218 -1.76 23.50 1.52
N GLU A 219 -1.10 22.59 0.82
CA GLU A 219 -1.77 21.57 0.00
C GLU A 219 -1.47 20.19 0.57
N TRP A 220 -2.48 19.32 0.60
CA TRP A 220 -2.29 17.94 1.01
C TRP A 220 -2.09 17.05 -0.19
N SER A 221 -1.20 16.07 -0.05
CA SER A 221 -1.02 15.01 -1.02
C SER A 221 -1.48 13.67 -0.46
N TYR A 222 -2.45 13.08 -1.13
CA TYR A 222 -3.06 11.82 -0.75
C TYR A 222 -2.67 10.71 -1.70
N GLY A 223 -2.21 9.58 -1.16
CA GLY A 223 -2.12 8.33 -1.90
C GLY A 223 -3.47 7.63 -1.86
N LEU A 224 -4.02 7.32 -3.03
CA LEU A 224 -5.31 6.67 -3.18
C LEU A 224 -5.13 5.26 -3.76
N GLU A 225 -5.81 4.27 -3.19
CA GLU A 225 -5.92 2.90 -3.72
C GLU A 225 -7.31 2.72 -4.36
N PHE A 226 -7.36 2.25 -5.61
CA PHE A 226 -8.64 2.04 -6.30
C PHE A 226 -9.36 0.80 -5.77
N LEU A 227 -10.64 0.96 -5.42
CA LEU A 227 -11.55 -0.14 -5.12
C LEU A 227 -12.35 -0.54 -6.35
N THR A 228 -12.93 0.46 -7.03
CA THR A 228 -13.62 0.30 -8.30
C THR A 228 -13.10 1.30 -9.31
N LEU A 229 -13.12 0.93 -10.59
CA LEU A 229 -12.49 1.72 -11.63
C LEU A 229 -13.23 1.53 -12.95
N ARG A 230 -13.58 2.65 -13.58
CA ARG A 230 -14.10 2.73 -14.93
C ARG A 230 -13.23 3.69 -15.72
N PHE A 231 -12.76 3.26 -16.88
CA PHE A 231 -12.00 4.12 -17.80
C PHE A 231 -12.91 4.57 -18.95
N HIS A 232 -12.87 5.86 -19.26
CA HIS A 232 -13.47 6.38 -20.47
C HIS A 232 -12.41 6.32 -21.58
N GLN A 233 -12.37 5.26 -22.42
CA GLN A 233 -11.43 5.19 -23.55
C GLN A 233 -11.85 6.15 -24.69
N ALA A 234 -10.97 6.71 -25.55
CA ALA A 234 -9.61 6.31 -25.93
C ALA A 234 -8.71 7.52 -26.26
N HIS A 235 -7.68 7.80 -25.46
CA HIS A 235 -6.44 8.44 -25.95
C HIS A 235 -5.23 7.99 -25.10
N GLY A 236 -4.36 7.16 -25.71
CA GLY A 236 -2.98 6.94 -25.28
C GLY A 236 -2.75 5.76 -24.33
N THR A 237 -2.21 4.67 -24.89
CA THR A 237 -1.18 3.77 -24.33
C THR A 237 -1.32 3.29 -22.88
N PHE A 238 -2.51 3.22 -22.29
CA PHE A 238 -2.68 2.67 -20.93
C PHE A 238 -3.01 1.17 -20.93
N ILE A 239 -3.45 0.63 -22.06
CA ILE A 239 -3.83 -0.78 -22.21
C ILE A 239 -3.27 -1.28 -23.54
N SER A 240 -2.07 -1.85 -23.52
CA SER A 240 -1.73 -2.85 -24.54
C SER A 240 -2.51 -4.12 -24.20
N LEU A 241 -3.67 -4.27 -24.82
CA LEU A 241 -4.35 -5.56 -24.92
C LEU A 241 -3.39 -6.49 -25.67
N ALA A 242 -2.77 -7.43 -24.95
CA ALA A 242 -2.28 -8.64 -25.58
C ALA A 242 -3.51 -9.35 -26.14
N ILE A 243 -3.59 -9.38 -27.47
CA ILE A 243 -4.54 -10.17 -28.27
C ILE A 243 -4.25 -11.65 -28.04
#